data_AF-A0A1M4E1M9-F1
#
_entry.id   AF-A0A1M4E1M9-F1
#
_cell.length_a   1.000
_cell.length_b   1.000
_cell.length_c   1.000
_cell.angle_alpha   90.00
_cell.angle_beta   90.00
_cell.angle_gamma   90.00
#
_symmetry.space_group_name_H-M   'P 1'
#
loop_
_entity.id
_entity.type
_entity.pdbx_description
1 polymer ?
#
loop_
_entity_poly.entity_id
_entity_poly.type
_entity_poly.pdbx_seq_one_letter_code
_entity_poly.pdbx_strand_id
1 'polypeptide(L)' 'MKLAARATRAGMPFTVVEVFEHKTPAGLATIVDVGGEPAAGPADPPSDSDLLGLAQDEIAEFEAEFDDERHSLR' A
#
# COMPACT_ATOMS: atom_id res chain seq x y z
N MET A 1 -2.19 5.38 16.17
CA MET A 1 -2.68 5.24 14.78
C MET A 1 -1.57 5.65 13.81
N LYS A 2 -1.02 4.72 13.01
CA LYS A 2 0.17 4.95 12.15
C LYS A 2 -0.15 5.63 10.79
N LEU A 3 -1.39 5.50 10.30
CA LEU A 3 -1.80 5.96 8.97
C LEU A 3 -1.83 7.50 8.86
N ALA A 4 -2.61 8.18 9.70
CA ALA A 4 -2.74 9.64 9.67
C ALA A 4 -1.37 10.35 9.81
N ALA A 5 -0.51 9.87 10.71
CA ALA A 5 0.84 10.39 10.88
C ALA A 5 1.72 10.25 9.61
N ARG A 6 1.58 9.14 8.87
CA ARG A 6 2.27 8.94 7.60
C ARG A 6 1.72 9.85 6.50
N ALA A 7 0.40 10.01 6.44
CA ALA A 7 -0.26 10.84 5.45
C ALA A 7 0.14 12.32 5.59
N THR A 8 0.16 12.85 6.81
CA THR A 8 0.68 14.20 7.09
C THR A 8 2.12 14.39 6.60
N ARG A 9 3.01 13.41 6.85
CA ARG A 9 4.40 13.45 6.37
C ARG A 9 4.50 13.45 4.83
N ALA A 10 3.51 12.86 4.16
CA ALA A 10 3.42 12.78 2.71
C ALA A 10 2.63 13.93 2.07
N GLY A 11 2.27 14.98 2.82
CA GLY A 11 1.50 16.12 2.28
C GLY A 11 0.02 15.83 2.02
N MET A 12 -0.51 14.74 2.58
CA MET A 12 -1.90 14.32 2.46
C MET A 12 -2.58 14.39 3.84
N PRO A 13 -3.00 15.58 4.33
CA PRO A 13 -3.54 15.71 5.66
C PRO A 13 -4.97 15.15 5.77
N PHE A 14 -5.18 14.21 6.70
CA PHE A 14 -6.48 13.78 7.19
C PHE A 14 -6.36 13.25 8.63
N THR A 15 -7.47 13.25 9.36
CA THR A 15 -7.60 12.86 10.76
C THR A 15 -7.93 11.37 10.93
N VAL A 16 -7.79 10.87 12.16
CA VAL A 16 -8.18 9.49 12.50
C VAL A 16 -9.69 9.28 12.36
N VAL A 17 -10.51 10.29 12.66
CA VAL A 17 -11.97 10.20 12.55
C VAL A 17 -12.37 9.99 11.09
N GLU A 18 -11.80 10.76 10.17
CA GLU A 18 -12.07 10.65 8.74
C GLU A 18 -11.69 9.28 8.16
N VAL A 19 -10.64 8.61 8.67
CA VAL A 19 -10.32 7.22 8.29
C VAL A 19 -11.49 6.28 8.56
N PHE A 20 -12.13 6.45 9.71
CA PHE A 20 -13.27 5.60 10.10
C PHE A 20 -14.59 6.02 9.45
N GLU A 21 -14.73 7.28 9.04
CA GLU A 21 -15.90 7.75 8.30
C GLU A 21 -15.87 7.29 6.84
N HIS A 22 -14.72 7.45 6.17
CA HIS A 22 -14.56 7.15 4.75
C HIS A 22 -14.26 5.67 4.46
N LYS A 23 -13.71 4.94 5.44
CA LYS A 23 -13.57 3.46 5.52
C LYS A 23 -12.81 2.78 4.39
N THR A 24 -12.42 3.51 3.37
CA THR A 24 -11.85 3.00 2.13
C THR A 24 -10.79 3.97 1.62
N PRO A 25 -9.76 3.47 0.93
CA PRO A 25 -8.78 4.34 0.26
C PRO A 25 -9.45 5.30 -0.73
N ALA A 26 -10.41 4.81 -1.52
CA ALA A 26 -11.16 5.63 -2.46
C ALA A 26 -11.95 6.76 -1.76
N GLY A 27 -12.60 6.47 -0.63
CA GLY A 27 -13.32 7.47 0.16
C GLY A 27 -12.39 8.52 0.79
N LEU A 28 -11.19 8.14 1.22
CA LEU A 28 -10.21 9.10 1.72
C LEU A 28 -9.67 10.01 0.61
N ALA A 29 -9.48 9.48 -0.60
CA ALA A 29 -9.02 10.27 -1.74
C ALA A 29 -9.99 11.40 -2.14
N THR A 30 -11.27 11.32 -1.77
CA THR A 30 -12.24 12.39 -2.08
C THR A 30 -12.12 13.60 -1.17
N ILE A 31 -11.49 13.47 0.01
CA ILE A 31 -11.38 14.55 1.00
C ILE A 31 -9.99 15.17 1.10
N VAL A 32 -8.98 14.49 0.55
CA VAL A 32 -7.60 14.97 0.55
C VAL A 32 -7.36 15.77 -0.72
N ASP A 33 -7.14 17.07 -0.58
CA ASP A 33 -6.62 17.90 -1.67
C ASP A 33 -5.09 17.85 -1.65
N VAL A 34 -4.51 17.18 -2.65
CA VAL A 34 -3.05 17.06 -2.80
C VAL A 34 -2.57 18.30 -3.54
N GLY A 35 -2.44 19.41 -2.81
CA GLY A 35 -1.93 20.68 -3.31
C GLY A 35 -0.43 20.63 -3.59
N GLY A 36 -0.03 19.97 -4.68
CA GLY A 36 1.36 19.92 -5.15
C GLY A 36 1.65 18.67 -5.96
N GLU A 37 2.63 18.75 -6.86
CA GLU A 37 3.20 17.56 -7.53
C GLU A 37 3.51 16.49 -6.47
N PRO A 38 3.19 15.21 -6.75
CA PRO A 38 3.38 14.14 -5.78
C PRO A 38 4.81 14.21 -5.27
N ALA A 39 4.98 14.47 -3.98
CA ALA A 39 6.28 14.42 -3.36
C ALA A 39 6.83 13.02 -3.63
N ALA A 40 7.87 12.93 -4.46
CA ALA A 40 8.62 11.70 -4.65
C ALA A 40 9.03 11.25 -3.24
N GLY A 41 8.34 10.24 -2.72
CA GLY A 41 8.65 9.64 -1.43
C GLY A 41 10.08 9.13 -1.46
N PRO A 42 10.65 8.73 -0.30
CA PRO A 42 11.89 7.94 -0.33
C PRO A 42 11.71 6.83 -1.36
N ALA A 43 12.69 6.74 -2.27
CA ALA A 43 12.67 5.94 -3.50
C ALA A 43 11.70 4.76 -3.39
N ASP A 44 10.81 4.69 -4.37
CA ASP A 44 9.90 3.57 -4.57
C ASP A 44 10.62 2.27 -4.15
N PRO A 45 10.15 1.54 -3.11
CA PRO A 45 10.63 0.17 -2.96
C PRO A 45 10.44 -0.50 -4.32
N PRO A 46 11.33 -1.42 -4.75
CA PRO A 46 11.22 -2.04 -6.08
C PRO A 46 9.76 -2.41 -6.32
N SER A 47 9.13 -1.67 -7.23
CA SER A 47 7.68 -1.71 -7.40
C SER A 47 7.28 -3.09 -7.91
N ASP A 48 6.02 -3.47 -7.67
CA ASP A 48 5.32 -4.65 -8.21
C ASP A 48 5.47 -4.84 -9.74
N SER A 49 6.06 -3.88 -10.46
CA SER A 49 6.51 -4.03 -11.85
C SER A 49 7.31 -5.31 -12.09
N ASP A 50 8.13 -5.73 -11.12
CA ASP A 50 8.88 -6.99 -11.20
C ASP A 50 7.94 -8.21 -11.05
N LEU A 51 6.84 -8.09 -10.30
CA LEU A 51 5.80 -9.13 -10.17
C LEU A 51 4.89 -9.21 -11.39
N LEU A 52 4.64 -8.09 -12.07
CA LEU A 52 3.81 -8.02 -13.29
C LEU A 52 4.45 -8.71 -14.50
N GLY A 53 5.76 -8.95 -14.46
CA GLY A 53 6.52 -9.63 -15.52
C GLY A 53 6.79 -11.11 -15.26
N LEU A 54 6.33 -11.68 -14.13
CA LEU A 54 6.64 -13.06 -13.77
C LEU A 54 6.05 -14.05 -14.77
N ALA A 55 6.87 -15.02 -15.15
CA ALA A 55 6.39 -16.18 -15.87
C ALA A 55 5.51 -17.05 -14.96
N GLN A 56 4.67 -17.90 -15.55
CA GLN A 56 3.68 -18.70 -14.81
C GLN A 56 4.34 -19.72 -13.86
N ASP A 57 5.52 -20.21 -14.21
CA ASP A 57 6.34 -21.08 -13.38
C ASP A 57 6.91 -20.35 -12.16
N GLU A 58 7.34 -19.10 -12.31
CA GLU A 58 7.81 -18.26 -11.20
C GLU A 58 6.67 -17.92 -10.24
N ILE A 59 5.47 -17.63 -10.77
CA ILE A 59 4.26 -17.42 -9.96
C ILE A 59 3.91 -18.68 -9.17
N ALA A 60 3.97 -19.86 -9.80
CA ALA A 60 3.64 -21.13 -9.15
C ALA A 60 4.65 -21.51 -8.05
N GLU A 61 5.94 -21.23 -8.25
CA GLU A 61 6.97 -21.41 -7.22
C GLU A 61 6.70 -20.51 -6.01
N PHE A 62 6.38 -19.24 -6.27
CA PHE A 62 6.06 -18.27 -5.22
C PHE A 62 4.79 -18.65 -4.44
N GLU A 63 3.73 -19.09 -5.12
CA GLU A 63 2.50 -19.58 -4.47
C GLU A 63 2.78 -20.80 -3.57
N ALA A 64 3.63 -21.73 -4.02
CA ALA A 64 3.99 -22.91 -3.24
C ALA A 64 4.79 -22.57 -1.98
N GLU A 65 5.73 -21.62 -2.06
CA GLU A 65 6.50 -21.12 -0.90
C GLU A 65 5.57 -20.46 0.13
N PHE A 66 4.65 -19.60 -0.34
CA PHE A 66 3.75 -18.87 0.55
C PHE A 66 2.73 -19.77 1.23
N ASP A 67 2.21 -20.77 0.53
CA ASP A 67 1.34 -21.79 1.13
C ASP A 67 2.09 -22.63 2.16
N ASP A 68 3.38 -22.93 1.95
CA ASP A 68 4.20 -23.67 2.94
C ASP A 68 4.46 -22.83 4.20
N GLU A 69 4.78 -21.54 4.07
CA GLU A 69 4.90 -20.62 5.21
C GLU A 69 3.60 -20.53 6.01
N ARG A 70 2.45 -20.50 5.33
CA ARG A 70 1.12 -20.48 5.95
C ARG A 70 0.77 -21.77 6.66
N HIS A 71 1.31 -22.92 6.22
CA HIS A 71 1.17 -24.20 6.90
C HIS A 71 2.18 -24.40 8.05
N SER A 72 3.33 -23.72 8.02
CA SER A 72 4.36 -23.77 9.07
C SER A 72 4.02 -22.92 10.32
N LEU A 73 3.20 -21.88 10.16
CA LEU A 73 2.75 -20.98 11.23
C LEU A 73 1.55 -21.49 12.07
N ARG A 74 1.17 -22.76 11.93
CA ARG A 74 0.04 -23.38 12.64
C ARG A 74 0.48 -24.50 13.59
#